data_AF-A0A951F2C6-F1
#
_entry.id   AF-A0A951F2C6-F1
#
_cell.length_a   1.000
_cell.length_b   1.000
_cell.length_c   1.000
_cell.angle_alpha   90.00
_cell.angle_beta   90.00
_cell.angle_gamma   90.00
#
_symmetry.space_group_name_H-M   'P 1'
#
loop_
_entity.id
_entity.type
_entity.pdbx_description
1 polymer ?
#
loop_
_entity_poly.entity_id
_entity_poly.type
_entity_poly.pdbx_seq_one_letter_code
_entity_poly.pdbx_strand_id
1 'polypeptide(L)' 'RYCGLAPLVALGHTLHAWREEIATMWRFTRNNAITEGFHNKIEVLQRQVYGFRNFQNYRLRVRVMCS' A
#
# COMPACT_ATOMS: atom_id res chain seq x y z
N ARG A 1 28.09 1.52 11.12
CA ARG A 1 27.52 1.34 9.77
C ARG A 1 26.85 -0.03 9.74
N TYR A 2 25.52 -0.08 9.76
CA TYR A 2 24.79 -1.32 9.46
C TYR A 2 25.05 -1.63 7.99
N CYS A 3 25.77 -2.72 7.73
CA CYS A 3 25.98 -3.26 6.40
C CYS A 3 24.59 -3.54 5.79
N GLY A 4 24.23 -2.83 4.72
CA GLY A 4 22.93 -2.95 4.04
C GLY A 4 22.69 -4.30 3.35
N LEU A 5 23.56 -5.28 3.56
CA LEU A 5 23.48 -6.60 2.95
C LEU A 5 22.31 -7.43 3.51
N ALA A 6 22.01 -7.34 4.81
CA ALA A 6 20.91 -8.12 5.40
C ALA A 6 19.53 -7.71 4.84
N PRO A 7 19.18 -6.40 4.71
CA PRO A 7 17.96 -5.98 4.02
C PRO A 7 17.89 -6.43 2.55
N LEU A 8 19.02 -6.44 1.83
CA LEU A 8 19.06 -6.86 0.43
C LEU A 8 18.81 -8.37 0.27
N VAL A 9 19.36 -9.19 1.17
CA VAL A 9 19.09 -10.64 1.20
C VAL A 9 17.61 -10.90 1.48
N ALA A 10 17.01 -10.19 2.44
CA ALA A 10 15.58 -10.30 2.75
C ALA A 10 14.69 -9.89 1.57
N LEU A 11 15.07 -8.81 0.85
CA LEU A 11 14.40 -8.39 -0.38
C LEU A 11 14.48 -9.49 -1.45
N GLY A 12 15.66 -10.09 -1.66
CA GLY A 12 15.85 -11.18 -2.62
C GLY A 12 14.96 -12.38 -2.34
N HIS A 13 14.86 -12.80 -1.07
CA HIS A 13 13.94 -13.87 -0.67
C HIS A 13 12.48 -13.51 -0.94
N THR A 14 12.08 -12.27 -0.66
CA THR A 14 10.72 -11.79 -0.92
C THR A 14 10.41 -11.82 -2.41
N LEU A 15 11.29 -11.29 -3.26
CA LEU A 15 11.10 -11.31 -4.71
C LEU A 15 11.02 -12.73 -5.27
N HIS A 16 11.84 -13.65 -4.75
CA HIS A 16 11.81 -15.05 -5.18
C HIS A 16 10.50 -15.76 -4.80
N ALA A 17 9.95 -15.46 -3.62
CA ALA A 17 8.69 -16.00 -3.15
C ALA A 17 7.50 -15.52 -3.99
N TRP A 18 7.50 -14.28 -4.46
CA TRP A 18 6.41 -13.63 -5.21
C TRP A 18 6.59 -13.66 -6.74
N ARG A 19 7.54 -14.46 -7.24
CA ARG A 19 7.93 -14.45 -8.67
C ARG A 19 6.77 -14.78 -9.62
N GLU A 20 5.84 -15.62 -9.18
CA GLU A 20 4.73 -16.10 -10.01
C GLU A 20 3.69 -14.98 -10.19
N GLU A 21 3.32 -14.31 -9.11
CA GLU A 21 2.41 -13.16 -9.11
C GLU A 21 3.01 -11.99 -9.91
N ILE A 22 4.30 -11.70 -9.72
CA ILE A 22 5.01 -10.68 -10.50
C ILE A 22 4.96 -11.00 -12.00
N ALA A 23 5.16 -12.26 -12.38
CA ALA A 23 5.05 -12.68 -13.79
C ALA A 23 3.61 -12.56 -14.32
N THR A 24 2.58 -12.82 -13.50
CA THR A 24 1.18 -12.65 -13.92
C THR A 24 0.82 -11.19 -14.17
N MET A 25 1.43 -10.24 -13.45
CA MET A 25 1.22 -8.80 -13.63
C MET A 25 1.50 -8.39 -15.08
N TRP A 26 2.53 -8.97 -15.72
CA TRP A 26 2.93 -8.64 -17.10
C TRP A 26 1.93 -9.10 -18.16
N ARG A 27 0.96 -9.95 -17.79
CA ARG A 27 -0.13 -10.35 -18.69
C ARG A 27 -1.21 -9.28 -18.81
N PHE A 28 -1.26 -8.32 -17.89
CA PHE A 28 -2.29 -7.30 -17.84
C PHE A 28 -1.67 -5.90 -18.00
N THR A 29 -2.36 -4.99 -18.69
CA THR A 29 -1.98 -3.56 -18.76
C THR A 29 -2.50 -2.76 -17.56
N ARG A 30 -2.87 -3.45 -16.46
CA ARG A 30 -3.41 -2.82 -15.26
C ARG A 30 -2.26 -2.30 -14.41
N ASN A 31 -2.39 -1.06 -13.96
CA ASN A 31 -1.46 -0.42 -13.04
C ASN A 31 -2.09 -0.32 -11.64
N ASN A 32 -1.26 -0.12 -10.62
CA ASN A 32 -1.71 0.05 -9.24
C ASN A 32 -2.19 1.49 -8.94
N ALA A 33 -2.34 2.34 -9.96
CA ALA A 33 -2.57 3.77 -9.80
C ALA A 33 -3.88 4.09 -9.07
N ILE A 34 -4.93 3.29 -9.29
CA ILE A 34 -6.22 3.47 -8.60
C ILE A 34 -6.06 3.17 -7.10
N THR A 35 -5.43 2.05 -6.74
CA THR A 35 -5.17 1.67 -5.35
C THR A 35 -4.32 2.71 -4.64
N GLU A 36 -3.27 3.20 -5.30
CA GLU A 36 -2.40 4.26 -4.78
C GLU A 36 -3.15 5.58 -4.59
N GLY A 37 -4.04 5.93 -5.52
CA GLY A 37 -4.93 7.08 -5.40
C GLY A 37 -5.82 6.99 -4.16
N PHE A 38 -6.41 5.83 -3.90
CA PHE A 38 -7.18 5.60 -2.68
C PHE A 38 -6.33 5.68 -1.42
N HIS A 39 -5.16 5.04 -1.40
CA HIS A 39 -4.25 5.11 -0.24
C HIS A 39 -3.84 6.56 0.06
N ASN A 40 -3.44 7.34 -0.95
CA ASN A 40 -3.09 8.75 -0.77
C ASN A 40 -4.26 9.55 -0.19
N LYS A 41 -5.49 9.33 -0.69
CA LYS A 41 -6.68 10.01 -0.19
C LYS A 41 -6.97 9.65 1.27
N ILE A 42 -6.81 8.38 1.64
CA ILE A 42 -6.95 7.90 3.02
C ILE A 42 -5.91 8.55 3.93
N GLU A 43 -4.64 8.61 3.52
CA GLU A 43 -3.60 9.24 4.32
C GLU A 43 -3.84 10.75 4.49
N VAL A 44 -4.26 11.44 3.43
CA VAL A 44 -4.65 12.86 3.50
C VAL A 44 -5.79 13.05 4.51
N LEU A 45 -6.81 12.20 4.46
CA LEU A 45 -7.89 12.25 5.45
C LEU A 45 -7.36 12.08 6.88
N GLN A 46 -6.51 11.10 7.12
CA GLN A 46 -5.93 10.89 8.46
C GLN A 46 -5.12 12.10 8.94
N ARG A 47 -4.35 12.74 8.06
CA ARG A 47 -3.58 13.96 8.36
C ARG A 47 -4.49 15.15 8.69
N GLN A 48 -5.57 15.36 7.94
CA GLN A 48 -6.50 16.48 8.13
C GLN A 48 -7.24 16.44 9.48
N VAL A 49 -7.53 15.25 10.00
CA VAL A 49 -8.18 15.10 11.32
C VAL A 49 -7.20 14.88 12.47
N TYR A 50 -5.90 14.86 12.21
CA TYR A 50 -4.86 14.55 13.21
C TYR A 50 -5.08 13.18 13.89
N GLY A 51 -5.56 12.20 13.12
CA GLY A 51 -5.84 10.84 13.58
C GLY A 51 -7.27 10.62 14.08
N PHE A 52 -7.85 9.48 13.73
CA PHE A 52 -9.19 9.09 14.18
C PHE A 52 -9.09 8.34 15.51
N ARG A 53 -9.79 8.82 16.54
CA ARG A 53 -9.94 8.10 17.82
C ARG A 53 -10.96 6.96 17.77
N ASN A 54 -11.97 7.07 16.89
CA ASN A 54 -13.02 6.07 16.71
C ASN A 54 -12.94 5.45 15.32
N PHE A 55 -12.74 4.13 15.28
CA PHE A 55 -12.61 3.37 14.04
C PHE A 55 -13.89 3.35 13.19
N GLN A 56 -15.08 3.39 13.80
CA GLN A 56 -16.34 3.43 13.04
C GLN A 56 -16.48 4.74 12.25
N ASN A 57 -16.10 5.86 12.87
CA ASN A 57 -16.10 7.16 12.20
C ASN A 57 -15.05 7.22 11.09
N TYR A 58 -13.87 6.62 11.30
CA TYR A 58 -12.86 6.44 10.26
C TYR A 58 -13.43 5.67 9.06
N ARG A 59 -14.04 4.50 9.31
CA ARG A 59 -14.60 3.65 8.26
C ARG A 59 -15.69 4.36 7.46
N LEU A 60 -16.61 5.05 8.13
CA LEU A 60 -17.66 5.83 7.47
C LEU A 60 -17.06 6.91 6.57
N ARG A 61 -16.05 7.64 7.05
CA ARG A 61 -15.44 8.74 6.32
C ARG A 61 -14.61 8.24 5.13
N VAL A 62 -13.88 7.13 5.28
CA VAL A 62 -13.20 6.48 4.15
C VAL A 62 -14.22 6.02 3.10
N ARG A 63 -15.33 5.40 3.51
CA ARG A 63 -16.35 4.92 2.58
C ARG A 63 -17.01 6.04 1.78
N VAL A 64 -17.27 7.20 2.40
CA VAL A 64 -17.85 8.37 1.72
C VAL A 64 -16.84 9.04 0.78
N MET A 65 -15.57 9.03 1.15
CA MET A 65 -14.54 9.77 0.40
C MET A 65 -13.86 8.92 -0.68
N CYS A 66 -13.82 7.60 -0.55
CA CYS A 66 -13.14 6.67 -1.47
C CYS A 66 -14.12 5.76 -2.21
N SER A 67 -15.37 6.19 -2.37
CA SER A 67 -16.37 5.58 -3.25
C SER A 67 -16.25 6.05 -4.68
#